data_AF-A0A6M0CFW3-F1
#
_entry.id   AF-A0A6M0CFW3-F1
#
_cell.length_a   1.000
_cell.length_b   1.000
_cell.length_c   1.000
_cell.angle_alpha   90.00
_cell.angle_beta   90.00
_cell.angle_gamma   90.00
#
_symmetry.space_group_name_H-M   'P 1'
#
loop_
_entity.id
_entity.type
_entity.pdbx_description
1 polymer ?
#
loop_
_entity_poly.entity_id
_entity_poly.type
_entity_poly.pdbx_seq_one_letter_code
_entity_poly.pdbx_strand_id
1 'polypeptide(L)'
;MEKEIWTPLKELALKPGISVYLKGIKVTKCHGFEGASLVAKWKRKYRGLSPEEAWFILSNLPELDDAIKAYQKRMGIEEMFRDFKNGGYNKEGTQVKGERLISLTLLITLAYCQSTIVGGKIVKKGVANYVNRPTEKPRKYRRHSHFYTGNRGETWLNGLEVKAEEIEQLMANCPRHRLNYQRGKRAARLVKSAF
;
A
#
# COMPACT_ATOMS: atom_id res chain seq x y z
N MET A 1 40.17 6.12 30.53
CA MET A 1 39.00 5.40 29.99
C MET A 1 37.80 6.33 30.15
N GLU A 2 37.35 6.95 29.06
CA GLU A 2 36.09 7.70 29.08
C GLU A 2 34.98 6.72 29.48
N LYS A 3 34.20 7.05 30.51
CA LYS A 3 32.96 6.33 30.80
C LYS A 3 32.05 6.54 29.60
N GLU A 4 31.85 5.53 28.77
CA GLU A 4 30.82 5.55 27.72
C GLU A 4 29.47 5.85 28.40
N ILE A 5 28.96 7.07 28.24
CA ILE A 5 27.68 7.48 28.79
C ILE A 5 26.59 6.87 27.90
N TRP A 6 26.03 5.76 28.36
CA TRP A 6 24.90 5.12 27.71
C TRP A 6 23.61 5.85 28.08
N THR A 7 22.87 6.32 27.07
CA THR A 7 21.58 6.96 27.27
C THR A 7 20.47 6.06 26.71
N PRO A 8 19.47 5.67 27.51
CA PRO A 8 18.34 4.89 27.02
C PRO A 8 17.46 5.77 26.12
N LEU A 9 16.88 5.18 25.07
CA LEU A 9 16.09 5.91 24.06
C LEU A 9 14.90 6.68 24.65
N LYS A 10 14.33 6.22 25.77
CA LYS A 10 13.25 6.91 26.50
C LYS A 10 13.67 8.25 27.10
N GLU A 11 14.96 8.44 27.36
CA GLU A 11 15.53 9.70 27.88
C GLU A 11 15.91 10.66 26.76
N LEU A 12 15.87 10.21 25.49
CA LEU A 12 15.85 11.10 24.35
C LEU A 12 14.52 11.86 24.43
N ALA A 13 14.53 13.05 25.02
CA ALA A 13 13.36 13.87 25.33
C ALA A 13 12.66 14.43 24.06
N LEU A 14 12.17 13.52 23.22
CA LEU A 14 11.46 13.82 21.99
C LEU A 14 10.10 14.39 22.34
N LYS A 15 9.67 15.38 21.56
CA LYS A 15 8.33 15.96 21.63
C LYS A 15 7.65 15.81 20.29
N PRO A 16 6.31 15.69 20.24
CA PRO A 16 5.55 15.64 18.99
C PRO A 16 5.94 16.79 18.05
N GLY A 17 6.38 16.46 16.84
CA GLY A 17 6.84 17.41 15.83
C GLY A 17 8.36 17.46 15.64
N ILE A 18 9.14 16.85 16.54
CA ILE A 18 10.60 16.81 16.46
C ILE A 18 11.06 15.55 15.72
N SER A 19 12.11 15.71 14.92
CA SER A 19 12.91 14.60 14.38
C SER A 19 14.37 14.83 14.73
N VAL A 20 15.08 13.77 15.13
CA VAL A 20 16.49 13.78 15.52
C VAL A 20 17.22 12.74 14.68
N TYR A 21 18.45 13.05 14.30
CA TYR A 21 19.31 12.14 13.56
C TYR A 21 20.69 12.10 14.20
N LEU A 22 21.03 10.95 14.79
CA LEU A 22 22.32 10.72 15.43
C LEU A 22 23.13 9.78 14.55
N LYS A 23 24.25 10.27 14.01
CA LYS A 23 25.14 9.51 13.12
C LYS A 23 26.31 8.92 13.90
N GLY A 24 26.79 7.76 13.46
CA GLY A 24 28.01 7.14 14.00
C GLY A 24 27.87 6.69 15.45
N ILE A 25 26.66 6.44 15.93
CA ILE A 25 26.44 6.04 17.31
C ILE A 25 26.66 4.55 17.50
N LYS A 26 27.02 4.19 18.73
CA LYS A 26 27.02 2.82 19.21
C LYS A 26 25.66 2.50 19.80
N VAL A 27 25.04 1.42 19.34
CA VAL A 27 23.74 0.94 19.82
C VAL A 27 23.90 -0.46 20.38
N THR A 28 23.29 -0.73 21.52
CA THR A 28 23.33 -2.06 22.14
C THR A 28 21.96 -2.47 22.62
N LYS A 29 21.67 -3.77 22.47
CA LYS A 29 20.58 -4.46 23.18
C LYS A 29 21.12 -5.67 23.96
N CYS A 30 22.06 -6.40 23.37
CA CYS A 30 22.81 -7.50 24.00
C CYS A 30 24.29 -7.47 23.61
N HIS A 31 24.59 -7.24 22.33
CA HIS A 31 25.94 -7.02 21.81
C HIS A 31 26.00 -5.64 21.14
N GLY A 32 27.13 -4.95 21.25
CA GLY A 32 27.32 -3.60 20.70
C GLY A 32 27.39 -3.61 19.17
N PHE A 33 26.69 -2.67 18.54
CA PHE A 33 26.75 -2.38 17.11
C PHE A 33 27.23 -0.94 16.91
N GLU A 34 28.37 -0.76 16.24
CA GLU A 34 29.05 0.53 16.06
C GLU A 34 28.80 1.13 14.68
N GLY A 35 28.96 2.46 14.56
CA GLY A 35 28.84 3.18 13.28
C GLY A 35 27.41 3.31 12.75
N ALA A 36 26.41 3.04 13.58
CA ALA A 36 25.01 3.09 13.17
C ALA A 36 24.48 4.52 13.13
N SER A 37 23.44 4.77 12.32
CA SER A 37 22.67 5.99 12.44
C SER A 37 21.30 5.72 13.06
N LEU A 38 20.93 6.50 14.07
CA LEU A 38 19.62 6.44 14.71
C LEU A 38 18.79 7.65 14.31
N VAL A 39 17.65 7.38 13.71
CA VAL A 39 16.61 8.35 13.43
C VAL A 39 15.53 8.23 14.49
N ALA A 40 15.21 9.34 15.14
CA ALA A 40 14.05 9.42 16.01
C ALA A 40 13.04 10.42 15.44
N LYS A 41 11.77 10.04 15.34
CA LYS A 41 10.71 10.90 14.78
C LYS A 41 9.42 10.78 15.57
N TRP A 42 8.94 11.90 16.09
CA TRP A 42 7.59 11.97 16.65
C TRP A 42 6.69 12.80 15.75
N LYS A 43 5.66 12.18 15.19
CA LYS A 43 4.68 12.89 14.37
C LYS A 43 4.00 14.01 15.18
N ARG A 44 3.88 15.19 14.57
CA ARG A 44 3.23 16.36 15.17
C ARG A 44 1.77 16.05 15.55
N LYS A 45 1.32 16.61 16.67
CA LYS A 45 -0.09 16.64 17.09
C LYS A 45 -0.93 17.40 16.06
N TYR A 46 -2.04 16.81 15.62
CA TYR A 46 -3.02 17.45 14.75
C TYR A 46 -4.43 17.23 15.29
N ARG A 47 -5.18 18.31 15.52
CA ARG A 47 -6.54 18.27 16.11
C ARG A 47 -6.61 17.43 17.39
N GLY A 48 -5.63 17.61 18.29
CA GLY A 48 -5.53 16.86 19.55
C GLY A 48 -5.01 15.42 19.43
N LEU A 49 -4.87 14.88 18.21
CA LEU A 49 -4.42 13.50 17.96
C LEU A 49 -2.92 13.45 17.63
N SER A 50 -2.18 12.59 18.32
CA SER A 50 -0.81 12.18 17.96
C SER A 50 -0.65 10.68 18.16
N PRO A 51 0.32 10.04 17.48
CA PRO A 51 0.77 8.72 17.88
C PRO A 51 1.24 8.75 19.33
N GLU A 52 0.94 7.67 20.06
CA GLU A 52 1.32 7.48 21.46
C GLU A 52 2.85 7.44 21.60
N GLU A 53 3.56 6.93 20.59
CA GLU A 53 5.00 6.72 20.62
C GLU A 53 5.73 7.38 19.45
N ALA A 54 6.99 7.75 19.68
CA ALA A 54 7.93 8.16 18.65
C ALA A 54 8.49 6.94 17.91
N TRP A 55 8.83 7.12 16.63
CA TRP A 55 9.62 6.15 15.90
C TRP A 55 11.09 6.27 16.27
N PHE A 56 11.73 5.14 16.55
CA PHE A 56 13.17 5.00 16.63
C PHE A 56 13.61 4.00 15.56
N ILE A 57 14.42 4.45 14.61
CA ILE A 57 14.77 3.73 13.40
C ILE A 57 16.29 3.67 13.32
N LEU A 58 16.84 2.47 13.38
CA LEU A 58 18.25 2.25 13.05
C LEU A 58 18.38 2.19 11.52
N SER A 59 19.26 3.00 10.94
CA SER A 59 19.40 3.14 9.49
C SER A 59 20.85 3.29 9.08
N ASN A 60 21.17 2.76 7.90
CA ASN A 60 22.41 3.01 7.16
C ASN A 60 22.22 4.05 6.05
N LEU A 61 21.04 4.65 5.92
CA LEU A 61 20.78 5.70 4.94
C LEU A 61 21.43 7.00 5.40
N PRO A 62 22.02 7.80 4.48
CA PRO A 62 22.83 8.96 4.82
C PRO A 62 22.02 10.17 5.30
N GLU A 63 20.74 10.24 4.88
CA GLU A 63 19.86 11.37 5.12
C GLU A 63 18.65 10.99 5.97
N LEU A 64 18.27 11.89 6.89
CA LEU A 64 17.14 11.75 7.80
C LEU A 64 15.84 11.49 7.03
N ASP A 65 15.60 12.28 5.99
CA ASP A 65 14.37 12.21 5.19
C ASP A 65 14.26 10.88 4.44
N ASP A 66 15.37 10.33 3.96
CA ASP A 66 15.37 9.05 3.24
C ASP A 66 15.08 7.88 4.18
N ALA A 67 15.67 7.89 5.38
CA ALA A 67 15.37 6.92 6.43
C ALA A 67 13.89 6.94 6.83
N ILE A 68 13.32 8.14 7.01
CA ILE A 68 11.90 8.31 7.31
C ILE A 68 11.04 7.80 6.15
N LYS A 69 11.32 8.22 4.91
CA LYS A 69 10.56 7.81 3.71
C LYS A 69 10.62 6.31 3.49
N ALA A 70 11.77 5.68 3.71
CA ALA A 70 11.94 4.24 3.65
C ALA A 70 11.08 3.54 4.71
N TYR A 71 11.17 3.97 5.97
CA TYR A 71 10.39 3.38 7.06
C TYR A 71 8.88 3.55 6.86
N GLN A 72 8.42 4.67 6.32
CA GLN A 72 7.00 4.88 5.99
C GLN A 72 6.43 3.85 5.02
N LYS A 73 7.26 3.28 4.13
CA LYS A 73 6.84 2.23 3.19
C LYS A 73 6.62 0.88 3.86
N ARG A 74 7.06 0.68 5.11
CA ARG A 74 6.90 -0.58 5.87
C ARG A 74 5.45 -1.07 5.87
N MET A 75 4.47 -0.17 5.99
CA MET A 75 3.06 -0.54 6.04
C MET A 75 2.55 -1.18 4.73
N GLY A 76 3.28 -1.04 3.61
CA GLY A 76 2.93 -1.69 2.35
C GLY A 76 2.92 -3.21 2.43
N ILE A 77 3.76 -3.82 3.29
CA ILE A 77 3.77 -5.28 3.45
C ILE A 77 2.49 -5.80 4.15
N GLU A 78 1.88 -4.98 5.02
CA GLU A 78 0.64 -5.33 5.69
C GLU A 78 -0.53 -5.38 4.71
N GLU A 79 -0.53 -4.51 3.70
CA GLU A 79 -1.49 -4.53 2.60
C GLU A 79 -1.36 -5.84 1.80
N MET A 80 -0.14 -6.25 1.45
CA MET A 80 0.13 -7.54 0.80
C MET A 80 -0.36 -8.72 1.65
N PHE A 81 -0.06 -8.74 2.96
CA PHE A 81 -0.52 -9.83 3.84
C PHE A 81 -2.04 -9.91 3.92
N ARG A 82 -2.75 -8.77 3.93
CA ARG A 82 -4.21 -8.73 3.90
C ARG A 82 -4.75 -9.33 2.60
N ASP A 83 -4.17 -8.93 1.47
CA ASP A 83 -4.57 -9.37 0.14
C ASP A 83 -4.29 -10.86 -0.10
N PHE A 84 -3.27 -11.44 0.53
CA PHE A 84 -2.99 -12.88 0.46
C PHE A 84 -3.99 -13.71 1.27
N LYS A 85 -4.58 -13.14 2.32
CA LYS A 85 -5.56 -13.78 3.20
C LYS A 85 -6.98 -13.50 2.70
N ASN A 86 -7.94 -13.38 3.62
CA ASN A 86 -9.35 -13.14 3.34
C ASN A 86 -9.63 -11.80 2.60
N GLY A 87 -8.66 -10.89 2.51
CA GLY A 87 -8.81 -9.65 1.74
C GLY A 87 -8.71 -9.82 0.22
N GLY A 88 -8.21 -10.96 -0.25
CA GLY A 88 -8.03 -11.23 -1.68
C GLY A 88 -8.02 -12.72 -1.99
N TYR A 89 -6.83 -13.31 -2.18
CA TYR A 89 -6.67 -14.69 -2.67
C TYR A 89 -7.09 -15.79 -1.70
N ASN A 90 -7.42 -15.45 -0.45
CA ASN A 90 -7.88 -16.41 0.56
C ASN A 90 -6.96 -17.63 0.71
N LYS A 91 -5.65 -17.39 0.82
CA LYS A 91 -4.65 -18.46 0.98
C LYS A 91 -4.98 -19.39 2.14
N GLU A 92 -5.45 -18.84 3.26
CA GLU A 92 -5.80 -19.61 4.47
C GLU A 92 -6.99 -20.56 4.23
N GLY A 93 -7.97 -20.17 3.40
CA GLY A 93 -9.11 -21.01 3.03
C GLY A 93 -8.76 -22.24 2.18
N THR A 94 -7.58 -22.26 1.55
CA THR A 94 -7.15 -23.42 0.75
C THR A 94 -6.69 -24.61 1.59
N GLN A 95 -6.35 -24.39 2.87
CA GLN A 95 -5.86 -25.39 3.83
C GLN A 95 -4.63 -26.22 3.37
N VAL A 96 -3.92 -25.79 2.31
CA VAL A 96 -2.75 -26.50 1.79
C VAL A 96 -1.54 -26.37 2.72
N LYS A 97 -0.69 -27.40 2.77
CA LYS A 97 0.49 -27.51 3.64
C LYS A 97 1.71 -27.99 2.85
N GLY A 98 2.90 -27.91 3.47
CA GLY A 98 4.15 -28.42 2.91
C GLY A 98 4.51 -27.79 1.56
N GLU A 99 5.00 -28.60 0.63
CA GLU A 99 5.43 -28.15 -0.71
C GLU A 99 4.31 -27.49 -1.53
N ARG A 100 3.06 -27.94 -1.35
CA ARG A 100 1.90 -27.33 -2.02
C ARG A 100 1.66 -25.90 -1.55
N LEU A 101 1.90 -25.61 -0.27
CA LEU A 101 1.80 -24.24 0.26
C LEU A 101 2.91 -23.34 -0.28
N ILE A 102 4.13 -23.87 -0.42
CA ILE A 102 5.26 -23.14 -1.01
C ILE A 102 4.93 -22.78 -2.46
N SER A 103 4.52 -23.78 -3.25
CA SER A 103 4.16 -23.63 -4.66
C SER A 103 3.00 -22.63 -4.84
N LEU A 104 1.94 -22.77 -4.03
CA LEU A 104 0.81 -21.83 -4.06
C LEU A 104 1.23 -20.41 -3.69
N THR A 105 2.11 -20.25 -2.69
CA THR A 105 2.60 -18.92 -2.29
C THR A 105 3.41 -18.27 -3.40
N LEU A 106 4.23 -19.05 -4.14
CA LEU A 106 4.97 -18.55 -5.30
C LEU A 106 4.01 -18.08 -6.40
N LEU A 107 3.00 -18.91 -6.75
CA LEU A 107 1.98 -18.55 -7.75
C LEU A 107 1.19 -17.30 -7.36
N ILE A 108 0.73 -17.23 -6.11
CA ILE A 108 0.03 -16.06 -5.57
C ILE A 108 0.92 -14.82 -5.66
N THR A 109 2.21 -14.93 -5.38
CA THR A 109 3.14 -13.79 -5.43
C THR A 109 3.30 -13.26 -6.85
N LEU A 110 3.45 -14.14 -7.84
CA LEU A 110 3.54 -13.75 -9.25
C LEU A 110 2.24 -13.07 -9.72
N ALA A 111 1.09 -13.68 -9.41
CA ALA A 111 -0.22 -13.13 -9.76
C ALA A 111 -0.49 -11.78 -9.03
N TYR A 112 -0.03 -11.64 -7.78
CA TYR A 112 -0.10 -10.40 -7.03
C TYR A 112 0.73 -9.29 -7.66
N CYS A 113 1.97 -9.59 -8.08
CA CYS A 113 2.84 -8.63 -8.77
C CYS A 113 2.18 -8.11 -10.06
N GLN A 114 1.68 -9.00 -10.91
CA GLN A 114 0.99 -8.63 -12.15
C GLN A 114 -0.21 -7.71 -11.86
N SER A 115 -1.07 -8.12 -10.94
CA SER A 115 -2.29 -7.39 -10.59
C SER A 115 -1.99 -6.04 -9.95
N THR A 116 -0.93 -5.94 -9.15
CA THR A 116 -0.45 -4.69 -8.54
C THR A 116 0.07 -3.71 -9.60
N ILE A 117 0.84 -4.21 -10.58
CA ILE A 117 1.34 -3.39 -11.70
C ILE A 117 0.17 -2.83 -12.51
N VAL A 118 -0.79 -3.69 -12.88
CA VAL A 118 -1.99 -3.30 -13.63
C VAL A 118 -2.82 -2.29 -12.83
N GLY A 119 -3.09 -2.56 -11.56
CA GLY A 119 -3.82 -1.64 -10.70
C GLY A 119 -3.14 -0.29 -10.54
N GLY A 120 -1.80 -0.27 -10.45
CA GLY A 120 -1.01 0.95 -10.44
C GLY A 120 -1.17 1.75 -11.74
N LYS A 121 -1.15 1.09 -12.91
CA LYS A 121 -1.43 1.72 -14.21
C LYS A 121 -2.85 2.27 -14.28
N ILE A 122 -3.87 1.54 -13.82
CA ILE A 122 -5.27 1.97 -13.79
C ILE A 122 -5.43 3.24 -12.94
N VAL A 123 -4.82 3.27 -11.76
CA VAL A 123 -4.83 4.46 -10.88
C VAL A 123 -4.13 5.63 -11.53
N LYS A 124 -2.96 5.43 -12.15
CA LYS A 124 -2.22 6.49 -12.87
C LYS A 124 -3.03 7.08 -14.03
N LYS A 125 -3.87 6.28 -14.68
CA LYS A 125 -4.79 6.72 -15.75
C LYS A 125 -6.03 7.45 -15.24
N GLY A 126 -6.24 7.55 -13.92
CA GLY A 126 -7.35 8.30 -13.32
C GLY A 126 -8.73 7.67 -13.47
N VAL A 127 -8.80 6.37 -13.82
CA VAL A 127 -10.06 5.65 -14.08
C VAL A 127 -10.40 4.60 -13.03
N ALA A 128 -9.68 4.58 -11.91
CA ALA A 128 -9.90 3.61 -10.83
C ALA A 128 -11.32 3.65 -10.23
N ASN A 129 -11.97 4.81 -10.24
CA ASN A 129 -13.35 4.99 -9.76
C ASN A 129 -14.41 4.24 -10.61
N TYR A 130 -14.08 3.84 -11.84
CA TYR A 130 -14.97 3.01 -12.67
C TYR A 130 -14.92 1.54 -12.26
N VAL A 131 -13.79 1.07 -11.73
CA VAL A 131 -13.58 -0.35 -11.39
C VAL A 131 -13.79 -0.63 -9.89
N ASN A 132 -13.58 0.37 -9.03
CA ASN A 132 -13.82 0.24 -7.60
C ASN A 132 -14.19 1.57 -6.95
N ARG A 133 -14.71 1.48 -5.72
CA ARG A 133 -15.00 2.66 -4.89
C ARG A 133 -13.69 3.22 -4.30
N PRO A 134 -13.30 4.48 -4.61
CA PRO A 134 -12.00 5.02 -4.16
C PRO A 134 -11.90 5.18 -2.64
N THR A 135 -12.98 5.65 -2.00
CA THR A 135 -13.09 5.85 -0.56
C THR A 135 -14.56 5.86 -0.10
N GLU A 136 -14.79 5.78 1.20
CA GLU A 136 -16.10 5.93 1.85
C GLU A 136 -15.93 6.80 3.10
N LYS A 137 -16.87 7.68 3.41
CA LYS A 137 -16.84 8.38 4.71
C LYS A 137 -17.06 7.34 5.82
N PRO A 138 -16.28 7.34 6.92
CA PRO A 138 -15.31 8.36 7.36
C PRO A 138 -13.83 8.05 7.02
N ARG A 139 -13.52 7.13 6.11
CA ARG A 139 -12.14 6.70 5.85
C ARG A 139 -11.27 7.85 5.35
N LYS A 140 -10.10 7.97 5.97
CA LYS A 140 -9.03 8.89 5.56
C LYS A 140 -8.17 8.33 4.41
N TYR A 141 -8.08 7.01 4.30
CA TYR A 141 -7.22 6.32 3.35
C TYR A 141 -8.04 5.54 2.31
N ARG A 142 -7.40 5.17 1.20
CA ARG A 142 -8.02 4.36 0.15
C ARG A 142 -8.54 3.04 0.72
N ARG A 143 -9.68 2.60 0.21
CA ARG A 143 -10.33 1.34 0.65
C ARG A 143 -9.60 0.11 0.13
N HIS A 144 -9.06 0.21 -1.08
CA HIS A 144 -8.57 -0.92 -1.86
C HIS A 144 -7.12 -0.72 -2.32
N SER A 145 -6.36 -1.81 -2.31
CA SER A 145 -4.98 -1.87 -2.79
C SER A 145 -4.91 -1.75 -4.32
N HIS A 146 -3.71 -1.52 -4.84
CA HIS A 146 -3.48 -1.61 -6.29
C HIS A 146 -3.78 -3.02 -6.80
N PHE A 147 -3.37 -4.06 -6.07
CA PHE A 147 -3.75 -5.43 -6.36
C PHE A 147 -5.26 -5.60 -6.58
N TYR A 148 -6.08 -5.16 -5.61
CA TYR A 148 -7.53 -5.25 -5.71
C TYR A 148 -8.08 -4.49 -6.92
N THR A 149 -7.50 -3.33 -7.21
CA THR A 149 -7.85 -2.51 -8.37
C THR A 149 -7.56 -3.24 -9.69
N GLY A 150 -6.43 -3.94 -9.78
CA GLY A 150 -6.07 -4.78 -10.93
C GLY A 150 -7.09 -5.88 -11.18
N ASN A 151 -7.35 -6.71 -10.16
CA ASN A 151 -8.31 -7.83 -10.26
C ASN A 151 -9.72 -7.35 -10.60
N ARG A 152 -10.16 -6.24 -9.98
CA ARG A 152 -11.47 -5.65 -10.29
C ARG A 152 -11.52 -5.07 -11.69
N GLY A 153 -10.42 -4.52 -12.19
CA GLY A 153 -10.33 -4.06 -13.57
C GLY A 153 -10.61 -5.17 -14.57
N GLU A 154 -10.01 -6.34 -14.37
CA GLU A 154 -10.22 -7.51 -15.22
C GLU A 154 -11.67 -8.01 -15.13
N THR A 155 -12.18 -8.19 -13.90
CA THR A 155 -13.57 -8.62 -13.69
C THR A 155 -14.56 -7.65 -14.34
N TRP A 156 -14.30 -6.34 -14.24
CA TRP A 156 -15.15 -5.31 -14.82
C TRP A 156 -15.13 -5.35 -16.36
N LEU A 157 -13.96 -5.51 -16.98
CA LEU A 157 -13.84 -5.66 -18.43
C LEU A 157 -14.57 -6.90 -18.93
N ASN A 158 -14.36 -8.05 -18.27
CA ASN A 158 -15.05 -9.29 -18.63
C ASN A 158 -16.57 -9.14 -18.53
N GLY A 159 -17.06 -8.45 -17.49
CA GLY A 159 -18.49 -8.18 -17.35
C GLY A 159 -19.06 -7.25 -18.44
N LEU A 160 -18.27 -6.30 -18.93
CA LEU A 160 -18.67 -5.44 -20.06
C LEU A 160 -18.70 -6.21 -21.39
N GLU A 161 -17.77 -7.14 -21.58
CA GLU A 161 -17.68 -7.98 -22.77
C GLU A 161 -18.85 -8.97 -22.85
N VAL A 162 -19.15 -9.65 -21.73
CA VAL A 162 -20.28 -10.60 -21.64
C VAL A 162 -21.62 -9.93 -21.92
N LYS A 163 -21.78 -8.64 -21.61
CA LYS A 163 -23.04 -7.89 -21.77
C LYS A 163 -22.97 -6.82 -22.87
N ALA A 164 -22.10 -7.01 -23.85
CA ALA A 164 -21.82 -5.99 -24.85
C ALA A 164 -23.08 -5.61 -25.64
N GLU A 165 -23.86 -6.60 -26.08
CA GLU A 165 -25.07 -6.39 -26.89
C GLU A 165 -26.16 -5.64 -26.11
N GLU A 166 -26.42 -6.03 -24.86
CA GLU A 166 -27.42 -5.38 -24.02
C GLU A 166 -27.01 -3.96 -23.66
N ILE A 167 -25.71 -3.70 -23.47
CA ILE A 167 -25.20 -2.34 -23.26
C ILE A 167 -25.42 -1.49 -24.51
N GLU A 168 -25.22 -2.03 -25.72
CA GLU A 168 -25.46 -1.30 -26.95
C GLU A 168 -26.94 -0.98 -27.17
N GLN A 169 -27.83 -1.95 -26.92
CA GLN A 169 -29.27 -1.72 -26.95
C GLN A 169 -29.70 -0.67 -25.93
N LEU A 170 -29.20 -0.75 -24.69
CA LEU A 170 -29.47 0.23 -23.65
C LEU A 170 -29.01 1.63 -24.06
N MET A 171 -27.83 1.74 -24.67
CA MET A 171 -27.30 3.01 -25.18
C MET A 171 -28.14 3.61 -26.29
N ALA A 172 -28.66 2.78 -27.20
CA ALA A 172 -29.55 3.21 -28.27
C ALA A 172 -30.89 3.74 -27.72
N ASN A 173 -31.44 3.05 -26.72
CA ASN A 173 -32.72 3.38 -26.10
C ASN A 173 -32.66 4.53 -25.08
N CYS A 174 -31.47 4.93 -24.63
CA CYS A 174 -31.30 6.02 -23.65
C CYS A 174 -30.40 7.18 -24.15
N PRO A 175 -30.81 7.94 -25.19
CA PRO A 175 -29.97 9.00 -25.77
C PRO A 175 -29.53 10.07 -24.78
N ARG A 176 -30.37 10.38 -23.78
CA ARG A 176 -30.09 11.40 -22.75
C ARG A 176 -28.83 11.11 -21.91
N HIS A 177 -28.38 9.86 -21.84
CA HIS A 177 -27.19 9.45 -21.09
C HIS A 177 -25.97 9.14 -21.97
N ARG A 178 -26.05 9.43 -23.28
CA ARG A 178 -24.99 9.12 -24.27
C ARG A 178 -23.60 9.57 -23.85
N LEU A 179 -23.46 10.77 -23.28
CA LEU A 179 -22.19 11.30 -22.78
C LEU A 179 -21.59 10.45 -21.66
N ASN A 180 -22.43 9.95 -20.73
CA ASN A 180 -21.98 9.08 -19.65
C ASN A 180 -21.49 7.73 -20.18
N TYR A 181 -22.21 7.16 -21.16
CA TYR A 181 -21.80 5.93 -21.81
C TYR A 181 -20.48 6.07 -22.58
N GLN A 182 -20.29 7.18 -23.30
CA GLN A 182 -19.02 7.47 -23.98
C GLN A 182 -17.85 7.59 -23.00
N ARG A 183 -18.06 8.25 -21.86
CA ARG A 183 -17.07 8.31 -20.78
C ARG A 183 -16.76 6.91 -20.23
N GLY A 184 -17.77 6.06 -20.04
CA GLY A 184 -17.61 4.67 -19.65
C GLY A 184 -16.81 3.84 -20.66
N LYS A 185 -17.15 3.91 -21.96
CA LYS A 185 -16.41 3.25 -23.05
C LYS A 185 -14.96 3.72 -23.11
N ARG A 186 -14.70 5.02 -22.92
CA ARG A 186 -13.34 5.56 -22.83
C ARG A 186 -12.60 4.98 -21.61
N ALA A 187 -13.24 4.94 -20.44
CA ALA A 187 -12.66 4.35 -19.25
C ALA A 187 -12.33 2.87 -19.45
N ALA A 188 -13.22 2.09 -20.08
CA ALA A 188 -12.97 0.69 -20.42
C ALA A 188 -11.73 0.51 -21.32
N ARG A 189 -11.56 1.35 -22.36
CA ARG A 189 -10.35 1.33 -23.20
C ARG A 189 -9.07 1.67 -22.42
N LEU A 190 -9.15 2.62 -21.49
CA LEU A 190 -8.03 3.00 -20.63
C LEU A 190 -7.66 1.88 -19.64
N VAL A 191 -8.66 1.19 -19.08
CA VAL A 191 -8.45 0.02 -18.23
C VAL A 191 -7.88 -1.15 -19.05
N LYS A 192 -8.41 -1.44 -20.24
CA LYS A 192 -7.90 -2.51 -21.13
C LYS A 192 -6.44 -2.32 -21.50
N SER A 193 -6.02 -1.10 -21.82
CA SER A 193 -4.61 -0.77 -22.12
C SER A 193 -3.68 -0.76 -20.88
N ALA A 194 -4.17 -1.12 -19.68
CA ALA A 194 -3.34 -1.26 -18.49
C ALA A 194 -2.80 -2.70 -18.33
N PHE A 195 -3.48 -3.67 -18.92
CA PHE A 195 -3.01 -5.04 -19.07
C PHE A 195 -1.94 -5.06 -20.16
#